data_AF-A0A3B9L7F6-F1
#
_entry.id   AF-A0A3B9L7F6-F1
#
_cell.length_a   1.000
_cell.length_b   1.000
_cell.length_c   1.000
_cell.angle_alpha   90.00
_cell.angle_beta   90.00
_cell.angle_gamma   90.00
#
_symmetry.space_group_name_H-M   'P 1'
#
loop_
_entity.id
_entity.type
_entity.pdbx_description
1 polymer ?
#
loop_
_entity_poly.entity_id
_entity_poly.type
_entity_poly.pdbx_seq_one_letter_code
_entity_poly.pdbx_strand_id
1 'polypeptide(L)'
;MASTSNSTSSSTESFAALFEESLARQEMRSGEVITAEVISVDNDFVIVNAGLKSESVINAEEFKNAQGELEVAVGDFVKVAIEKL
;
A
#
# COMPACT_ATOMS: atom_id res chain seq x y z
N MET A 1 12.07 -30.81 -42.78
CA MET A 1 12.22 -31.13 -41.35
C MET A 1 12.81 -29.91 -40.66
N ALA A 2 12.08 -29.33 -39.71
CA ALA A 2 12.49 -28.13 -38.98
C ALA A 2 13.56 -28.49 -37.94
N SER A 3 14.70 -27.83 -38.01
CA SER A 3 15.79 -27.98 -37.04
C SER A 3 15.47 -27.14 -35.80
N THR A 4 14.98 -27.79 -34.74
CA THR A 4 14.95 -27.24 -33.39
C THR A 4 16.32 -27.50 -32.77
N SER A 5 17.05 -26.47 -32.34
CA SER A 5 18.32 -26.64 -31.63
C SER A 5 18.53 -25.53 -30.61
N ASN A 6 18.83 -25.97 -29.38
CA ASN A 6 19.54 -25.31 -28.28
C ASN A 6 18.75 -24.69 -27.10
N SER A 7 18.36 -25.59 -26.19
CA SER A 7 18.42 -25.57 -24.72
C SER A 7 18.97 -24.32 -23.97
N THR A 8 18.07 -23.59 -23.32
CA THR A 8 17.90 -23.43 -21.86
C THR A 8 19.05 -22.98 -20.92
N SER A 9 19.82 -21.93 -21.23
CA SER A 9 20.68 -21.29 -20.20
C SER A 9 20.66 -19.76 -20.16
N SER A 10 20.30 -19.07 -21.26
CA SER A 10 20.20 -17.60 -21.28
C SER A 10 18.82 -17.04 -20.89
N SER A 11 17.80 -17.89 -20.72
CA SER A 11 16.45 -17.43 -20.37
C SER A 11 16.22 -17.28 -18.87
N THR A 12 16.98 -18.00 -18.02
CA THR A 12 16.81 -17.95 -16.56
C THR A 12 17.38 -16.65 -15.98
N GLU A 13 18.51 -16.16 -16.49
CA GLU A 13 19.07 -14.87 -16.06
C GLU A 13 18.19 -13.70 -16.49
N SER A 14 17.57 -13.80 -17.68
CA SER A 14 16.65 -12.77 -18.16
C SER A 14 15.33 -12.78 -17.39
N PHE A 15 14.80 -13.95 -17.01
CA PHE A 15 13.64 -14.03 -16.12
C PHE A 15 13.98 -13.54 -14.71
N ALA A 16 15.11 -13.94 -14.14
CA ALA A 16 15.53 -13.50 -12.81
C ALA A 16 15.75 -11.98 -12.77
N ALA A 17 16.42 -11.40 -13.77
CA ALA A 17 16.64 -9.97 -13.87
C ALA A 17 15.33 -9.19 -14.07
N LEU A 18 14.44 -9.66 -14.95
CA LEU A 18 13.12 -9.03 -15.15
C LEU A 18 12.21 -9.20 -13.93
N PHE A 19 12.32 -10.31 -13.21
CA PHE A 19 11.58 -10.57 -11.97
C PHE A 19 12.09 -9.68 -10.83
N GLU A 20 13.40 -9.51 -10.70
CA GLU A 20 14.03 -8.60 -9.74
C GLU A 20 13.72 -7.13 -10.06
N GLU A 21 13.71 -6.73 -11.34
CA GLU A 21 13.29 -5.39 -11.77
C GLU A 21 11.80 -5.15 -11.51
N SER A 22 10.95 -6.18 -11.69
CA SER A 22 9.53 -6.11 -11.34
C SER A 22 9.31 -6.08 -9.82
N LEU A 23 10.10 -6.81 -9.03
CA LEU A 23 10.07 -6.74 -7.56
C LEU A 23 10.53 -5.38 -7.07
N ALA A 24 11.61 -4.81 -7.61
CA ALA A 24 12.07 -3.46 -7.26
C ALA A 24 11.05 -2.36 -7.65
N ARG A 25 10.24 -2.60 -8.70
CA ARG A 25 9.16 -1.70 -9.10
C ARG A 25 7.86 -1.92 -8.32
N GLN A 26 7.67 -3.11 -7.78
CA GLN A 26 6.50 -3.53 -6.99
C GLN A 26 6.79 -3.53 -5.48
N GLU A 27 8.01 -3.20 -5.06
CA GLU A 27 8.28 -2.60 -3.76
C GLU A 27 7.53 -1.27 -3.74
N MET A 28 6.23 -1.39 -3.44
CA MET A 28 5.43 -0.39 -2.76
C MET A 28 6.40 0.46 -1.96
N ARG A 29 6.58 1.72 -2.38
CA ARG A 29 7.48 2.62 -1.70
C ARG A 29 7.04 2.60 -0.25
N SER A 30 7.87 2.03 0.60
CA SER A 30 7.61 2.08 2.03
C SER A 30 7.69 3.56 2.37
N GLY A 31 6.57 4.13 2.83
CA GLY A 31 6.35 5.58 2.87
C GLY A 31 5.50 6.19 1.74
N GLU A 32 4.82 5.38 0.90
CA GLU A 32 3.81 5.90 -0.01
C GLU A 32 2.58 6.35 0.78
N VAL A 33 2.15 7.58 0.54
CA VAL A 33 0.96 8.17 1.14
C VAL A 33 -0.22 7.79 0.27
N ILE A 34 -1.08 6.91 0.78
CA ILE A 34 -2.32 6.52 0.10
C ILE A 34 -3.51 7.27 0.69
N THR A 35 -4.45 7.65 -0.16
CA THR A 35 -5.75 8.17 0.27
C THR A 35 -6.65 7.02 0.72
N ALA A 36 -7.14 7.12 1.95
CA ALA A 36 -8.07 6.19 2.56
C ALA A 36 -9.39 6.88 2.88
N GLU A 37 -10.50 6.21 2.61
CA GLU A 37 -11.84 6.68 2.95
C GLU A 37 -12.18 6.25 4.37
N VAL A 38 -12.72 7.18 5.16
CA VAL A 38 -13.16 6.90 6.53
C VAL A 38 -14.49 6.14 6.49
N ILE A 39 -14.48 4.87 6.90
CA ILE A 39 -15.69 4.04 6.92
C ILE A 39 -16.42 4.11 8.26
N SER A 40 -15.70 4.35 9.36
CA SER A 40 -16.28 4.52 10.69
C SER A 40 -15.39 5.41 11.56
N VAL A 41 -16.02 6.24 12.39
CA VAL A 41 -15.37 7.13 13.35
C VAL A 41 -15.95 6.85 14.72
N ASP A 42 -15.14 6.34 15.63
CA ASP A 42 -15.45 6.20 17.04
C ASP A 42 -14.62 7.19 17.87
N ASN A 43 -14.96 7.35 19.16
CA ASN A 43 -14.25 8.29 20.04
C ASN A 43 -12.80 7.88 20.34
N ASP A 44 -12.47 6.60 20.16
CA ASP A 44 -11.18 6.01 20.51
C ASP A 44 -10.38 5.65 19.24
N PHE A 45 -11.05 5.10 18.22
CA PHE A 45 -10.45 4.66 16.96
C PHE A 45 -11.26 5.11 15.75
N VAL A 46 -10.57 5.24 14.61
CA VAL A 46 -11.12 5.56 13.31
C VAL A 46 -10.71 4.45 12.35
N ILE A 47 -11.69 3.91 11.64
CA ILE A 47 -11.48 2.83 10.67
C ILE A 47 -11.50 3.44 9.28
N VAL A 48 -10.44 3.22 8.52
CA VAL A 48 -10.28 3.75 7.18
C VAL A 48 -9.98 2.63 6.17
N ASN A 49 -10.51 2.77 4.97
CA ASN A 49 -10.30 1.86 3.85
C ASN A 49 -9.48 2.56 2.76
N ALA A 50 -8.24 2.09 2.57
CA ALA A 50 -7.36 2.60 1.53
C ALA A 50 -7.51 1.89 0.18
N GLY A 51 -8.56 1.09 -0.02
CA GLY A 51 -8.69 0.22 -1.21
C GLY A 51 -7.64 -0.90 -1.28
N LEU A 52 -6.95 -1.18 -0.17
CA LEU A 52 -5.97 -2.26 -0.04
C LEU A 52 -6.62 -3.52 0.57
N LYS A 53 -5.87 -4.63 0.64
CA LYS A 53 -6.36 -5.89 1.23
C LYS A 53 -6.77 -5.79 2.70
N SER A 54 -6.39 -4.73 3.41
CA SER A 54 -6.61 -4.57 4.85
C SER A 54 -7.21 -3.20 5.17
N GLU A 55 -8.17 -3.19 6.09
CA GLU A 55 -8.67 -1.99 6.76
C GLU A 55 -7.59 -1.47 7.73
N SER A 56 -7.47 -0.16 7.85
CA SER A 56 -6.54 0.47 8.78
C SER A 56 -7.31 1.05 9.96
N VAL A 57 -6.85 0.74 11.17
CA VAL A 57 -7.39 1.29 12.41
C VAL A 57 -6.39 2.29 12.95
N ILE A 58 -6.81 3.53 13.10
CA ILE A 58 -5.99 4.66 13.53
C ILE A 58 -6.65 5.25 14.78
N ASN A 59 -5.89 5.64 15.80
CA ASN A 59 -6.49 6.26 16.98
C ASN A 59 -7.15 7.60 16.60
N ALA A 60 -8.33 7.87 17.14
CA ALA A 60 -9.03 9.15 16.90
C ALA A 60 -8.18 10.35 17.33
N GLU A 61 -7.22 10.14 18.23
CA GLU A 61 -6.27 11.16 18.70
C GLU A 61 -5.35 11.68 17.61
N GLU A 62 -4.97 10.85 16.63
CA GLU A 62 -4.12 11.25 15.50
C GLU A 62 -4.84 12.22 14.55
N PHE A 63 -6.17 12.27 14.64
CA PHE A 63 -7.03 13.17 13.86
C PHE A 63 -7.50 14.38 14.68
N LYS A 64 -7.04 14.54 15.92
CA LYS A 64 -7.31 15.74 16.71
C LYS A 64 -6.35 16.84 16.30
N ASN A 65 -6.87 18.03 16.04
CA ASN A 65 -6.07 19.21 15.76
C ASN A 65 -5.44 19.80 17.03
N ALA A 66 -4.71 20.91 16.90
CA ALA A 66 -4.08 21.61 18.04
C ALA A 66 -5.09 22.18 19.07
N GLN A 67 -6.39 22.24 18.74
CA GLN A 67 -7.47 22.58 19.66
C GLN A 67 -8.13 21.35 20.32
N GLY A 68 -7.76 20.12 19.91
CA GLY A 68 -8.35 18.88 20.41
C GLY A 68 -9.66 18.48 19.71
N GLU A 69 -10.01 19.14 18.62
CA GLU A 69 -11.21 18.83 17.82
C GLU A 69 -10.85 17.82 16.73
N LEU A 70 -11.74 16.83 16.53
CA LEU A 70 -11.58 15.80 15.50
C LEU A 70 -11.91 16.42 14.13
N GLU A 71 -10.94 16.43 13.21
CA GLU A 71 -11.14 16.98 11.85
C GLU A 71 -11.60 15.94 10.81
N VAL A 72 -11.99 14.74 11.25
CA VAL A 72 -12.42 13.66 10.35
C VAL A 72 -13.85 13.22 10.62
N ALA A 73 -14.57 12.91 9.54
CA ALA A 73 -15.93 12.41 9.57
C ALA A 73 -16.04 11.15 8.69
N VAL A 74 -17.09 10.35 8.90
CA VAL A 74 -17.39 9.20 8.03
C VAL A 74 -17.64 9.69 6.60
N GLY A 75 -16.96 9.07 5.63
CA GLY A 75 -16.96 9.45 4.22
C GLY A 75 -15.89 10.47 3.82
N ASP A 76 -15.04 10.91 4.75
CA ASP A 76 -13.91 11.79 4.44
C ASP A 76 -12.69 11.00 3.90
N PHE A 77 -11.78 11.68 3.21
CA PHE A 77 -10.60 11.06 2.61
C PHE A 77 -9.33 11.55 3.28
N VAL A 78 -8.72 10.67 4.07
CA VAL A 78 -7.49 10.95 4.82
C VAL A 78 -6.26 10.36 4.12
N LYS A 79 -5.11 11.00 4.32
CA LYS A 79 -3.83 10.55 3.76
C LYS A 79 -3.08 9.74 4.81
N VAL A 80 -2.94 8.45 4.58
CA VAL A 80 -2.25 7.53 5.49
C VAL A 80 -0.93 7.11 4.86
N ALA A 81 0.17 7.26 5.60
CA ALA A 81 1.47 6.74 5.19
C ALA A 81 1.60 5.28 5.62
N ILE A 82 1.98 4.40 4.68
CA ILE A 82 2.24 2.99 5.01
C ILE A 82 3.67 2.87 5.53
N GLU A 83 3.82 2.57 6.82
CA GLU A 83 5.10 2.21 7.42
C GLU A 83 5.35 0.71 7.27
N LYS A 84 6.55 0.33 6.79
CA LYS A 84 6.95 -1.07 6.64
C LYS A 84 7.39 -1.56 8.02
N LEU A 85 6.69 -2.56 8.57
CA LEU A 85 7.13 -3.34 9.72
C LEU A 85 8.47 -4.03 9.46
#